data_AF-A0A919AXZ0-F1
#
_entry.id   AF-A0A919AXZ0-F1
#
_cell.length_a   1.000
_cell.length_b   1.000
_cell.length_c   1.000
_cell.angle_alpha   90.00
_cell.angle_beta   90.00
_cell.angle_gamma   90.00
#
_symmetry.space_group_name_H-M   'P 1'
#
loop_
_entity.id
_entity.type
_entity.pdbx_description
1 polymer ?
#
loop_
_entity_poly.entity_id
_entity_poly.type
_entity_poly.pdbx_seq_one_letter_code
_entity_poly.pdbx_strand_id
1 'polypeptide(L)'
;MAWRRSVAKYGEDDRAAGAAGPRLARQATASLAGLLAERGMTRKDLADCMGVSPGRVSQILSGGENLTLHSLAAVADALDARVEITFHDTPARREPATAEPALTEPAEPAPLHPAAPSSRR
;
A
#
# COMPACT_ATOMS: atom_id res chain seq x y z
N MET A 1 11.96 -30.51 -13.69
CA MET A 1 11.18 -29.71 -12.71
C MET A 1 12.11 -29.28 -11.57
N ALA A 2 13.00 -28.30 -11.83
CA ALA A 2 14.04 -27.90 -10.87
C ALA A 2 13.69 -26.53 -10.25
N TRP A 3 13.03 -26.55 -9.09
CA TRP A 3 12.76 -25.34 -8.29
C TRP A 3 13.81 -25.16 -7.20
N ARG A 4 15.09 -25.17 -7.57
CA ARG A 4 16.18 -24.82 -6.65
C ARG A 4 17.01 -23.68 -7.22
N ARG A 5 16.50 -22.46 -7.08
CA ARG A 5 17.33 -21.26 -6.97
C ARG A 5 16.55 -20.15 -6.27
N SER A 6 17.27 -19.40 -5.45
CA SER A 6 16.87 -18.16 -4.75
C SER A 6 16.46 -18.27 -3.29
N VAL A 7 17.22 -18.99 -2.45
CA VAL A 7 17.11 -18.88 -0.98
C VAL A 7 17.65 -17.52 -0.44
N ALA A 8 18.41 -16.76 -1.25
CA ALA A 8 19.06 -15.52 -0.78
C ALA A 8 18.16 -14.26 -0.75
N LYS A 9 16.98 -14.27 -1.38
CA LYS A 9 16.10 -13.09 -1.46
C LYS A 9 15.04 -13.02 -0.34
N TYR A 10 14.85 -14.11 0.42
CA TYR A 10 13.72 -14.25 1.35
C TYR A 10 13.86 -13.46 2.67
N GLY A 11 15.06 -13.02 3.07
CA GLY A 11 15.26 -12.37 4.37
C GLY A 11 14.67 -10.96 4.50
N GLU A 12 14.48 -10.26 3.38
CA GLU A 12 13.88 -8.92 3.34
C GLU A 12 12.37 -9.00 3.04
N ASP A 13 11.97 -9.97 2.21
CA ASP A 13 10.58 -10.30 1.93
C ASP A 13 9.85 -10.86 3.17
N ASP A 14 10.50 -11.62 4.04
CA ASP A 14 9.89 -12.14 5.29
C ASP A 14 9.49 -11.03 6.27
N ARG A 15 10.29 -9.95 6.37
CA ARG A 15 9.95 -8.79 7.23
C ARG A 15 8.84 -7.96 6.60
N ALA A 16 8.82 -7.82 5.28
CA ALA A 16 7.78 -7.13 4.55
C ALA A 16 6.44 -7.90 4.62
N ALA A 17 6.48 -9.23 4.49
CA ALA A 17 5.36 -10.14 4.66
C ALA A 17 4.85 -10.16 6.11
N GLY A 18 5.77 -10.15 7.09
CA GLY A 18 5.44 -10.04 8.51
C GLY A 18 4.67 -8.77 8.86
N ALA A 19 4.93 -7.66 8.15
CA ALA A 19 4.17 -6.41 8.30
C ALA A 19 2.93 -6.33 7.38
N ALA A 20 2.85 -7.13 6.32
CA ALA A 20 1.74 -7.12 5.37
C ALA A 20 0.45 -7.70 5.98
N GLY A 21 0.56 -8.81 6.72
CA GLY A 21 -0.58 -9.44 7.40
C GLY A 21 -1.30 -8.48 8.36
N PRO A 22 -0.61 -7.87 9.34
CA PRO A 22 -1.20 -6.90 10.25
C PRO A 22 -1.79 -5.66 9.55
N ARG A 23 -1.17 -5.19 8.45
CA ARG A 23 -1.73 -4.09 7.65
C ARG A 23 -3.06 -4.48 7.00
N LEU A 24 -3.14 -5.66 6.41
CA LEU A 24 -4.37 -6.18 5.80
C LEU A 24 -5.47 -6.35 6.85
N ALA A 25 -5.13 -6.89 8.03
CA ALA A 25 -6.08 -7.04 9.13
C ALA A 25 -6.65 -5.69 9.58
N ARG A 26 -5.80 -4.66 9.71
CA ARG A 26 -6.25 -3.29 10.05
C ARG A 26 -7.12 -2.67 8.96
N GLN A 27 -6.82 -2.91 7.68
CA GLN A 27 -7.67 -2.43 6.58
C GLN A 27 -9.05 -3.09 6.61
N ALA A 28 -9.11 -4.39 6.86
CA ALA A 28 -10.37 -5.12 6.98
C ALA A 28 -11.20 -4.62 8.17
N THR A 29 -10.58 -4.44 9.35
CA THR A 29 -11.30 -3.97 10.53
C THR A 29 -11.73 -2.51 10.42
N ALA A 30 -10.96 -1.65 9.75
CA ALA A 30 -11.36 -0.28 9.44
C ALA A 30 -12.57 -0.24 8.49
N SER A 31 -12.57 -1.09 7.45
CA SER A 31 -13.70 -1.20 6.51
C SER A 31 -14.97 -1.68 7.21
N LEU A 32 -14.85 -2.67 8.10
CA LEU A 32 -15.96 -3.14 8.93
C LEU A 32 -16.47 -2.05 9.87
N ALA A 33 -15.57 -1.31 10.53
CA ALA A 33 -15.96 -0.20 11.41
C ALA A 33 -16.72 0.90 10.64
N GLY A 34 -16.30 1.20 9.40
CA GLY A 34 -17.03 2.10 8.50
C GLY A 34 -18.44 1.60 8.20
N LEU A 35 -18.59 0.33 7.83
CA LEU A 35 -19.90 -0.29 7.57
C LEU A 35 -20.84 -0.21 8.78
N LEU A 36 -20.33 -0.47 9.99
CA LEU A 36 -21.13 -0.35 11.21
C LEU A 36 -21.58 1.10 11.44
N ALA A 37 -20.69 2.07 11.25
CA ALA A 37 -21.00 3.48 11.40
C ALA A 37 -22.06 3.95 10.39
N GLU A 38 -21.94 3.55 9.12
CA GLU A 38 -22.93 3.83 8.07
C GLU A 38 -24.32 3.28 8.40
N ARG A 39 -24.37 2.12 9.07
CA ARG A 39 -25.62 1.47 9.50
C ARG A 39 -26.10 1.94 10.88
N GLY A 40 -25.39 2.85 11.55
CA GLY A 40 -25.71 3.30 12.91
C GLY A 40 -25.59 2.20 13.97
N MET A 41 -24.82 1.16 13.71
CA MET A 41 -24.65 0.01 14.61
C MET A 41 -23.47 0.19 15.55
N THR A 42 -23.66 -0.20 16.81
CA THR A 42 -22.60 -0.28 17.80
C THR A 42 -21.90 -1.64 17.77
N ARG A 43 -20.76 -1.77 18.46
CA ARG A 43 -20.09 -3.07 18.67
C ARG A 43 -20.96 -4.06 19.44
N LYS A 44 -21.85 -3.55 20.30
CA LYS A 44 -22.80 -4.37 21.03
C LYS A 44 -23.85 -4.95 20.08
N ASP A 45 -24.39 -4.12 19.19
CA ASP A 45 -25.37 -4.58 18.20
C ASP A 45 -24.77 -5.63 17.27
N LEU A 46 -23.50 -5.46 16.86
CA LEU A 46 -22.78 -6.50 16.12
C LEU A 46 -22.64 -7.80 16.92
N ALA A 47 -22.32 -7.71 18.22
CA ALA A 47 -22.20 -8.88 19.08
C ALA A 47 -23.54 -9.62 19.20
N ASP A 48 -24.64 -8.87 19.34
CA ASP A 48 -26.00 -9.38 19.44
C ASP A 48 -26.43 -10.04 18.10
N CYS A 49 -26.15 -9.41 16.94
CA CYS A 49 -26.39 -9.99 15.61
C CYS A 49 -25.61 -11.28 15.38
N MET A 50 -24.36 -11.33 15.85
CA MET A 50 -23.50 -12.51 15.71
C MET A 50 -23.80 -13.60 16.76
N GLY A 51 -24.59 -13.31 17.80
CA GLY A 51 -24.80 -14.24 18.92
C GLY A 51 -23.54 -14.53 19.74
N VAL A 52 -22.61 -13.57 19.84
CA VAL A 52 -21.33 -13.72 20.55
C VAL A 52 -21.14 -12.66 21.65
N SER A 53 -20.10 -12.80 22.46
CA SER A 53 -19.79 -11.80 23.50
C SER A 53 -19.20 -10.51 22.90
N PRO A 54 -19.42 -9.34 23.54
CA PRO A 54 -18.78 -8.08 23.14
C PRO A 54 -17.25 -8.13 23.15
N GLY A 55 -16.67 -8.97 24.02
CA GLY A 55 -15.24 -9.25 24.06
C GLY A 55 -14.75 -9.94 22.78
N ARG A 56 -15.53 -10.88 22.23
CA ARG A 56 -15.22 -11.54 20.95
C ARG A 56 -15.21 -10.54 19.79
N VAL A 57 -16.19 -9.63 19.74
CA VAL A 57 -16.23 -8.56 18.74
C VAL A 57 -15.03 -7.62 18.87
N SER A 58 -14.64 -7.27 20.10
CA SER A 58 -13.46 -6.44 20.35
C SER A 58 -12.17 -7.10 19.87
N GLN A 59 -12.02 -8.42 20.05
CA GLN A 59 -10.89 -9.18 19.51
C GLN A 59 -10.86 -9.13 17.97
N ILE A 60 -12.00 -9.32 17.31
CA ILE A 60 -12.12 -9.26 15.85
C ILE A 60 -11.73 -7.86 15.35
N LEU A 61 -12.27 -6.80 15.95
CA LEU A 61 -12.02 -5.41 15.53
C LEU A 61 -10.63 -4.89 15.88
N SER A 62 -9.96 -5.48 16.88
CA SER A 62 -8.59 -5.10 17.23
C SER A 62 -7.59 -5.50 16.14
N GLY A 63 -7.97 -6.38 15.21
CA GLY A 63 -7.20 -6.65 13.98
C GLY A 63 -5.79 -7.18 14.23
N GLY A 64 -5.57 -7.84 15.38
CA GLY A 64 -4.29 -8.48 15.70
C GLY A 64 -4.00 -9.66 14.76
N GLU A 65 -2.86 -10.33 14.95
CA GLU A 65 -2.37 -11.41 14.08
C GLU A 65 -3.33 -12.58 13.84
N ASN A 66 -4.45 -12.64 14.56
CA ASN A 66 -5.40 -13.73 14.54
C ASN A 66 -6.75 -13.39 13.85
N LEU A 67 -6.82 -12.33 13.04
CA LEU A 67 -8.01 -12.11 12.20
C LEU A 67 -8.07 -13.19 11.11
N THR A 68 -9.14 -13.99 11.14
CA THR A 68 -9.32 -15.10 10.19
C THR A 68 -10.38 -14.77 9.14
N LEU A 69 -10.25 -15.38 7.95
CA LEU A 69 -11.29 -15.33 6.92
C LEU A 69 -12.63 -15.88 7.44
N HIS A 70 -12.59 -16.90 8.30
CA HIS A 70 -13.78 -17.43 8.96
C HIS A 70 -14.48 -16.36 9.81
N SER A 71 -13.73 -15.54 10.56
CA SER A 71 -14.31 -14.47 11.36
C SER A 71 -14.93 -13.38 10.49
N LEU A 72 -14.28 -13.03 9.37
CA LEU A 72 -14.82 -12.07 8.40
C LEU A 72 -16.10 -12.59 7.74
N ALA A 73 -16.13 -13.88 7.37
CA ALA A 73 -17.31 -14.52 6.80
C ALA A 73 -18.48 -14.54 7.79
N ALA A 74 -18.24 -14.89 9.06
CA ALA A 74 -19.27 -14.88 10.10
C ALA A 74 -19.83 -13.48 10.37
N VAL A 75 -18.98 -12.45 10.36
CA VAL A 75 -19.44 -11.05 10.46
C VAL A 75 -20.28 -10.67 9.25
N ALA A 76 -19.84 -11.04 8.04
CA ALA A 76 -20.54 -10.72 6.81
C ALA A 76 -21.94 -11.36 6.78
N ASP A 77 -22.03 -12.64 7.13
CA ASP A 77 -23.29 -13.38 7.25
C ASP A 77 -24.24 -12.72 8.27
N ALA A 78 -23.74 -12.39 9.48
CA ALA A 78 -24.53 -11.73 10.51
C ALA A 78 -25.02 -10.32 10.12
N LEU A 79 -24.36 -9.68 9.16
CA LEU A 79 -24.71 -8.36 8.65
C LEU A 79 -25.43 -8.40 7.29
N ASP A 80 -25.73 -9.58 6.74
CA ASP A 80 -26.22 -9.74 5.36
C ASP A 80 -25.36 -8.91 4.37
N ALA A 81 -24.05 -9.07 4.50
CA ALA A 81 -23.03 -8.37 3.73
C ALA A 81 -22.11 -9.37 3.02
N ARG A 82 -21.25 -8.87 2.13
CA ARG A 82 -20.28 -9.67 1.39
C ARG A 82 -18.86 -9.15 1.58
N VAL A 83 -17.90 -10.07 1.62
CA VAL A 83 -16.46 -9.75 1.64
C VAL A 83 -15.88 -10.13 0.28
N GLU A 84 -15.19 -9.19 -0.36
CA GLU A 84 -14.46 -9.40 -1.61
C GLU A 84 -12.95 -9.20 -1.39
N ILE A 85 -12.13 -10.06 -1.98
CA ILE A 85 -10.67 -9.98 -1.93
C ILE A 85 -10.15 -9.85 -3.36
N THR A 86 -9.45 -8.76 -3.63
CA THR A 86 -8.86 -8.46 -4.94
C THR A 86 -7.35 -8.30 -4.79
N PHE A 87 -6.59 -8.90 -5.70
CA PHE A 87 -5.13 -8.76 -5.77
C PHE A 87 -4.77 -7.72 -6.82
N HIS A 88 -3.77 -6.89 -6.50
CA HIS A 88 -3.23 -5.89 -7.41
C HIS A 88 -1.72 -6.09 -7.54
N ASP A 89 -1.19 -5.96 -8.76
CA ASP A 89 0.25 -5.93 -8.95
C ASP A 89 0.84 -4.75 -8.20
N THR A 90 1.94 -5.00 -7.47
CA THR A 90 2.72 -3.90 -6.90
C THR A 90 3.39 -3.20 -8.05
N PRO A 91 3.20 -1.87 -8.25
CA PRO A 91 3.89 -1.17 -9.31
C PRO A 91 5.38 -1.43 -9.12
N ALA A 92 6.02 -2.02 -10.13
CA ALA A 92 7.45 -2.28 -10.12
C ALA A 92 8.10 -0.98 -9.66
N ARG A 93 8.84 -1.03 -8.54
CA ARG A 93 9.65 0.08 -8.06
C ARG A 93 10.34 0.61 -9.30
N ARG A 94 9.94 1.79 -9.79
CA ARG A 94 10.61 2.42 -10.93
C ARG A 94 12.07 2.49 -10.49
N GLU A 95 12.89 1.59 -11.00
CA GLU A 95 14.32 1.85 -11.06
C GLU A 95 14.37 3.21 -11.78
N PRO A 96 14.97 4.24 -11.18
CA PRO A 96 15.17 5.47 -11.91
C PRO A 96 15.96 5.05 -13.15
N ALA A 97 15.26 5.02 -14.28
CA ALA A 97 15.88 4.85 -15.58
C ALA A 97 17.03 5.83 -15.58
N THR A 98 18.23 5.27 -15.65
CA THR A 98 19.50 5.95 -15.77
C THR A 98 19.24 7.26 -16.48
N ALA A 99 19.33 8.37 -15.73
CA ALA A 99 19.42 9.67 -16.36
C ALA A 99 20.75 9.60 -17.11
N GLU A 100 20.69 9.16 -18.36
CA GLU A 100 21.76 9.35 -19.31
C GLU A 100 22.10 10.85 -19.21
N PRO A 101 23.33 11.21 -18.81
CA PRO A 101 23.69 12.61 -18.78
C PRO A 101 23.63 13.06 -20.23
N ALA A 102 22.67 13.92 -20.53
CA ALA A 102 22.62 14.62 -21.79
C ALA A 102 23.93 15.44 -21.90
N LEU A 103 24.94 14.83 -22.53
CA LEU A 103 26.06 15.52 -23.14
C LEU A 103 25.46 16.38 -24.25
N THR A 104 24.96 17.56 -23.88
CA THR A 104 24.76 18.63 -24.84
C THR A 104 26.04 19.44 -24.84
N GLU A 105 26.61 19.50 -26.02
CA GLU A 105 27.97 19.88 -26.37
C GLU A 105 28.40 21.28 -25.85
N PRO A 106 29.70 21.50 -25.62
CA PRO A 106 30.21 22.81 -25.23
C PRO A 106 29.93 23.82 -26.35
N ALA A 107 29.21 24.89 -26.01
CA ALA A 107 29.04 26.06 -26.86
C ALA A 107 30.44 26.61 -27.25
N GLU A 108 30.75 26.47 -28.53
CA GLU A 108 31.97 26.96 -29.17
C GLU A 108 32.08 28.49 -29.03
N PRO A 109 33.28 29.05 -28.76
CA PRO A 109 33.45 30.46 -28.43
C PRO A 109 33.30 31.35 -29.67
N ALA A 110 32.46 32.39 -29.58
CA ALA A 110 32.31 33.40 -30.61
C ALA A 110 33.66 34.11 -30.90
N PRO A 111 34.05 34.31 -32.18
CA PRO A 111 35.31 34.95 -32.51
C PRO A 111 35.28 36.45 -32.23
N LEU A 112 36.31 36.90 -31.49
CA LEU A 112 36.78 38.28 -31.44
C LEU A 112 37.18 38.74 -32.85
N HIS A 113 36.75 39.93 -33.29
CA HIS A 113 37.49 40.90 -34.16
C HIS A 113 36.54 42.07 -34.56
N PRO A 114 37.04 43.26 -34.95
CA PRO A 114 38.00 44.13 -34.28
C PRO A 114 37.46 45.57 -34.10
N ALA A 115 38.29 46.44 -33.53
CA ALA A 115 38.00 47.79 -33.07
C ALA A 115 37.70 48.88 -34.14
N ALA A 116 36.81 49.81 -33.76
CA ALA A 116 36.77 51.27 -34.05
C ALA A 116 36.53 51.72 -35.52
N PRO A 117 36.00 52.95 -35.79
CA PRO A 117 36.53 54.21 -35.27
C PRO A 117 35.53 55.21 -34.66
N SER A 118 36.12 56.13 -33.88
CA SER A 118 35.58 57.30 -33.22
C SER A 118 34.87 58.32 -34.12
N SER A 119 33.86 59.04 -33.59
CA SER A 119 33.71 60.48 -33.82
C SER A 119 32.98 61.15 -32.65
N ARG A 120 33.63 62.19 -32.11
CA ARG A 120 33.11 63.11 -31.08
C ARG A 120 31.99 63.99 -31.64
N ARG A 121 31.09 64.46 -30.78
CA ARG A 121 30.53 65.81 -30.84
C ARG A 121 30.36 66.38 -29.45
#